data_AF-A0AA96QRG7-F1
#
_entry.id   AF-A0AA96QRG7-F1
#
_cell.length_a   1.000
_cell.length_b   1.000
_cell.length_c   1.000
_cell.angle_alpha   90.00
_cell.angle_beta   90.00
_cell.angle_gamma   90.00
#
_symmetry.space_group_name_H-M   'P 1'
#
loop_
_entity.id
_entity.type
_entity.pdbx_description
1 polymer ?
#
loop_
_entity_poly.entity_id
_entity_poly.type
_entity_poly.pdbx_seq_one_letter_code
_entity_poly.pdbx_strand_id
1 'polypeptide(L)'
;MSARYGLLDPDTTITPYEQTMTSRGAVTAHRVADQLIAVVADQDADITAFLPKAYLARLHEAVALVRRHTGHEVLVHDAYAAAPGVGYQRQVLAALRRSQMIRSDSIT
;
A
#
# COMPACT_ATOMS: atom_id res chain seq x y z
N MET A 1 2.59 -3.72 9.33
CA MET A 1 3.87 -3.35 8.69
C MET A 1 4.42 -2.08 9.34
N SER A 2 5.74 -1.99 9.54
CA SER A 2 6.47 -0.89 10.17
C SER A 2 7.40 -0.21 9.16
N ALA A 3 7.52 1.12 9.22
CA ALA A 3 8.49 1.87 8.41
C ALA A 3 9.95 1.62 8.81
N ARG A 4 10.21 1.19 10.05
CA ARG A 4 11.56 0.92 10.55
C ARG A 4 11.95 -0.55 10.39
N TYR A 5 11.00 -1.46 10.64
CA TYR A 5 11.29 -2.88 10.79
C TYR A 5 10.68 -3.77 9.68
N GLY A 6 9.77 -3.26 8.85
CA GLY A 6 9.13 -4.04 7.79
C GLY A 6 7.96 -4.87 8.30
N LEU A 7 7.94 -6.16 7.99
CA LEU A 7 6.97 -7.10 8.54
C LEU A 7 7.33 -7.44 9.98
N LEU A 8 6.33 -7.48 10.85
CA LEU A 8 6.45 -7.79 12.26
C LEU A 8 5.36 -8.78 12.62
N ASP A 9 5.71 -9.72 13.48
CA ASP A 9 4.72 -10.54 14.16
C ASP A 9 3.91 -9.65 15.13
N PRO A 10 2.58 -9.82 15.24
CA PRO A 10 1.75 -9.03 16.15
C PRO A 10 2.22 -9.01 17.61
N ASP A 11 2.88 -10.08 18.07
CA ASP A 11 3.37 -10.21 19.44
C ASP A 11 4.79 -9.62 19.62
N THR A 12 5.38 -9.07 18.56
CA THR A 12 6.70 -8.44 18.64
C THR A 12 6.64 -7.11 19.39
N THR A 13 7.28 -7.07 20.56
CA THR A 13 7.49 -5.81 21.30
C THR A 13 8.57 -4.97 20.63
N ILE A 14 8.26 -3.72 20.30
CA ILE A 14 9.20 -2.77 19.70
C ILE A 14 9.30 -1.49 20.53
N THR A 15 10.48 -0.86 20.52
CA THR A 15 10.67 0.45 21.15
C THR A 15 9.96 1.55 20.34
N PRO A 16 9.39 2.58 21.00
CA PRO A 16 8.81 3.73 20.31
C PRO A 16 9.76 4.40 19.32
N TYR A 17 9.22 4.91 18.21
CA TYR A 17 10.00 5.61 17.19
C TYR A 17 9.10 6.52 16.34
N GLU A 18 9.68 7.60 15.82
CA GLU A 18 9.04 8.52 14.89
C GLU A 18 9.68 8.36 13.51
N GLN A 19 9.14 7.46 12.70
CA GLN A 19 9.61 7.23 11.33
C GLN A 19 8.45 6.85 10.44
N THR A 20 8.34 7.51 9.29
CA THR A 20 7.34 7.19 8.28
C THR A 20 7.97 6.43 7.11
N MET A 21 7.14 5.77 6.29
CA MET A 21 7.64 5.02 5.13
C MET A 21 8.31 5.91 4.06
N THR A 22 8.03 7.22 4.09
CA THR A 22 8.64 8.22 3.19
C THR A 22 9.90 8.85 3.77
N SER A 23 10.22 8.62 5.05
CA SER A 23 11.43 9.12 5.67
C SER A 23 12.68 8.48 5.05
N ARG A 24 13.78 9.24 4.96
CA ARG A 24 15.09 8.69 4.60
C ARG A 24 15.47 7.61 5.63
N GLY A 25 15.90 6.45 5.14
CA GLY A 25 16.24 5.31 6.00
C GLY A 25 15.04 4.41 6.38
N ALA A 26 13.86 4.62 5.79
CA ALA A 26 12.78 3.64 5.87
C ALA A 26 13.20 2.26 5.35
N VAL A 27 12.60 1.21 5.90
CA VAL A 27 12.87 -0.19 5.60
C VAL A 27 12.84 -0.44 4.09
N THR A 28 13.87 -1.06 3.53
CA THR A 28 13.96 -1.24 2.07
C THR A 28 13.02 -2.32 1.57
N ALA A 29 12.67 -2.28 0.28
CA ALA A 29 11.88 -3.35 -0.36
C ALA A 29 12.58 -4.72 -0.28
N HIS A 30 13.91 -4.74 -0.41
CA HIS A 30 14.70 -5.96 -0.26
C HIS A 30 14.51 -6.61 1.12
N ARG A 31 14.61 -5.82 2.20
CA ARG A 31 14.40 -6.36 3.55
C ARG A 31 12.98 -6.90 3.75
N VAL A 32 11.98 -6.24 3.17
CA VAL A 32 10.59 -6.73 3.22
C VAL A 32 10.42 -7.98 2.37
N ALA A 33 11.11 -8.11 1.24
CA ALA A 33 11.09 -9.30 0.40
C ALA A 33 11.71 -10.51 1.12
N ASP A 34 12.86 -10.33 1.78
CA ASP A 34 13.48 -11.38 2.59
C ASP A 34 12.53 -11.87 3.70
N GLN A 35 11.84 -10.95 4.37
CA GLN A 35 10.83 -11.27 5.38
C GLN A 35 9.63 -11.99 4.77
N LEU A 36 9.16 -11.57 3.58
CA LEU A 36 8.06 -12.24 2.88
C LEU A 36 8.41 -13.67 2.53
N ILE A 37 9.61 -13.91 1.95
CA ILE A 37 10.08 -15.26 1.59
C ILE A 37 10.05 -16.18 2.81
N ALA A 38 10.54 -15.69 3.96
CA ALA A 38 10.51 -16.44 5.21
C ALA A 38 9.08 -16.76 5.70
N VAL A 39 8.10 -15.89 5.42
CA VAL A 39 6.69 -16.08 5.83
C VAL A 39 5.94 -17.00 4.88
N VAL A 40 6.11 -16.84 3.57
CA VAL A 40 5.39 -17.64 2.57
C VAL A 40 6.06 -18.99 2.32
N ALA A 41 7.28 -19.21 2.82
CA ALA A 41 8.00 -20.49 2.72
C ALA A 41 8.12 -21.02 1.28
N ASP A 42 8.48 -20.14 0.34
CA ASP A 42 8.65 -20.47 -1.09
C ASP A 42 7.42 -21.15 -1.70
N GLN A 43 6.24 -20.58 -1.46
CA GLN A 43 5.00 -20.98 -2.14
C GLN A 43 4.25 -19.74 -2.66
N ASP A 44 3.35 -19.98 -3.60
CA ASP A 44 2.45 -18.93 -4.09
C ASP A 44 1.47 -18.51 -2.99
N ALA A 45 1.16 -17.22 -2.89
CA ALA A 45 0.37 -16.70 -1.77
C ALA A 45 -0.47 -15.47 -2.12
N ASP A 46 -1.62 -15.34 -1.46
CA ASP A 46 -2.48 -14.15 -1.54
C ASP A 46 -2.39 -13.33 -0.26
N ILE A 47 -2.14 -12.02 -0.40
CA ILE A 47 -2.05 -11.07 0.70
C ILE A 47 -3.19 -10.06 0.57
N THR A 48 -4.06 -10.01 1.58
CA THR A 48 -5.01 -8.91 1.73
C THR A 48 -4.38 -7.79 2.55
N ALA A 49 -4.09 -6.65 1.91
CA ALA A 49 -3.37 -5.54 2.52
C ALA A 49 -4.32 -4.42 2.99
N PHE A 50 -4.28 -4.13 4.29
CA PHE A 50 -4.93 -2.97 4.91
C PHE A 50 -3.89 -1.88 5.18
N LEU A 51 -3.25 -1.39 4.13
CA LEU A 51 -2.08 -0.51 4.23
C LEU A 51 -2.33 0.87 3.62
N PRO A 52 -1.81 1.96 4.23
CA PRO A 52 -1.73 3.25 3.57
C PRO A 52 -0.86 3.19 2.31
N LYS A 53 -1.12 4.07 1.35
CA LYS A 53 -0.50 4.07 0.01
C LYS A 53 1.03 3.90 0.00
N ALA A 54 1.75 4.61 0.87
CA ALA A 54 3.22 4.54 0.90
C ALA A 54 3.74 3.16 1.36
N TYR A 55 3.02 2.50 2.27
CA TYR A 55 3.34 1.16 2.76
C TYR A 55 2.97 0.11 1.72
N LEU A 56 1.81 0.27 1.08
CA LEU A 56 1.37 -0.61 0.00
C LEU A 56 2.35 -0.59 -1.19
N ALA A 57 2.84 0.59 -1.59
CA ALA A 57 3.85 0.70 -2.64
C ALA A 57 5.13 -0.08 -2.29
N ARG A 58 5.61 0.03 -1.04
CA ARG A 58 6.77 -0.73 -0.55
C ARG A 58 6.52 -2.23 -0.55
N LEU A 59 5.30 -2.67 -0.23
CA LEU A 59 4.91 -4.08 -0.30
C LEU A 59 4.92 -4.60 -1.75
N HIS A 60 4.38 -3.84 -2.70
CA HIS A 60 4.44 -4.21 -4.12
C HIS A 60 5.87 -4.30 -4.66
N GLU A 61 6.74 -3.36 -4.30
CA GLU A 61 8.16 -3.42 -4.64
C GLU A 61 8.81 -4.71 -4.10
N ALA A 62 8.50 -5.07 -2.85
CA ALA A 62 9.01 -6.29 -2.23
C ALA A 62 8.49 -7.56 -2.91
N VAL A 63 7.20 -7.63 -3.22
CA VAL A 63 6.58 -8.76 -3.93
C VAL A 63 7.19 -8.97 -5.32
N ALA A 64 7.47 -7.88 -6.05
CA ALA A 64 8.16 -7.97 -7.33
C ALA A 64 9.58 -8.57 -7.20
N LEU A 65 10.27 -8.29 -6.08
CA LEU A 65 11.56 -8.90 -5.77
C LEU A 65 11.40 -10.38 -5.42
N VAL A 66 10.40 -10.76 -4.60
CA VAL A 66 10.11 -12.17 -4.28
C VAL A 66 9.95 -12.97 -5.57
N ARG A 67 9.06 -12.54 -6.47
CA ARG A 67 8.83 -13.21 -7.76
C ARG A 67 10.12 -13.34 -8.59
N ARG A 68 10.97 -12.32 -8.58
CA ARG A 68 12.26 -12.35 -9.30
C ARG A 68 13.25 -13.34 -8.68
N HIS A 69 13.27 -13.46 -7.35
CA HIS A 69 14.24 -14.29 -6.63
C HIS A 69 13.84 -15.75 -6.55
N THR A 70 12.55 -16.04 -6.37
CA THR A 70 12.06 -17.40 -6.09
C THR A 70 11.21 -17.98 -7.21
N GLY A 71 10.68 -17.15 -8.11
CA GLY A 71 9.74 -17.56 -9.15
C GLY A 71 8.29 -17.70 -8.68
N HIS A 72 8.05 -17.63 -7.36
CA HIS A 72 6.71 -17.73 -6.78
C HIS A 72 5.87 -16.47 -6.99
N GLU A 73 4.58 -16.67 -7.14
CA GLU A 73 3.61 -15.59 -7.30
C GLU A 73 2.99 -15.22 -5.96
N VAL A 74 3.21 -13.96 -5.56
CA VAL A 74 2.54 -13.36 -4.41
C VAL A 74 1.60 -12.28 -4.91
N LEU A 75 0.30 -12.45 -4.72
CA LEU A 75 -0.70 -11.47 -5.11
C LEU A 75 -1.03 -10.56 -3.93
N VAL A 76 -1.24 -9.27 -4.21
CA VAL A 76 -1.57 -8.27 -3.19
C VAL A 76 -2.90 -7.64 -3.55
N HIS A 77 -3.89 -7.84 -2.69
CA HIS A 77 -5.21 -7.22 -2.77
C HIS A 77 -5.23 -6.00 -1.85
N ASP A 78 -5.32 -4.81 -2.43
CA ASP A 78 -5.52 -3.58 -1.67
C ASP A 78 -6.98 -3.50 -1.19
N ALA A 79 -7.19 -3.74 0.11
CA ALA A 79 -8.50 -3.69 0.73
C ALA A 79 -9.14 -2.28 0.66
N TYR A 80 -8.33 -1.23 0.47
CA TYR A 80 -8.80 0.15 0.34
C TYR A 80 -9.01 0.61 -1.12
N ALA A 81 -8.75 -0.24 -2.11
CA ALA A 81 -8.90 0.13 -3.53
C ALA A 81 -10.32 0.63 -3.88
N ALA A 82 -11.35 0.01 -3.28
CA ALA A 82 -12.75 0.42 -3.45
C ALA A 82 -13.21 1.52 -2.47
N ALA A 83 -12.36 1.89 -1.52
CA ALA A 83 -12.64 2.89 -0.49
C ALA A 83 -11.51 3.95 -0.40
N PRO A 84 -11.26 4.74 -1.46
CA PRO A 84 -10.14 5.69 -1.56
C PRO A 84 -10.19 6.90 -0.59
N GLY A 85 -11.09 6.87 0.41
CA GLY A 85 -11.17 7.84 1.50
C GLY A 85 -11.86 9.16 1.15
N VAL A 86 -11.87 10.09 2.11
CA VAL A 86 -12.55 11.41 2.01
C VAL A 86 -11.97 12.28 0.87
N GLY A 87 -10.71 12.07 0.49
CA GLY A 87 -10.09 12.74 -0.66
C GLY A 87 -10.81 12.45 -1.97
N TYR A 88 -11.30 11.23 -2.15
CA TYR A 88 -12.14 10.85 -3.28
C TYR A 88 -13.49 11.57 -3.25
N GLN A 89 -14.12 11.70 -2.08
CA GLN A 89 -15.35 12.49 -1.93
C GLN A 89 -15.12 13.95 -2.36
N ARG A 90 -13.97 14.56 -2.01
CA ARG A 90 -13.63 15.92 -2.47
C ARG A 90 -13.44 16.00 -3.99
N GLN A 91 -12.84 14.99 -4.61
CA GLN A 91 -12.72 14.92 -6.07
C GLN A 91 -14.06 14.73 -6.77
N VAL A 92 -14.92 13.86 -6.24
CA VAL A 92 -16.30 13.65 -6.71
C VAL A 92 -17.11 14.94 -6.59
N LEU A 93 -17.05 15.63 -5.45
CA LEU A 93 -17.71 16.93 -5.25
C LEU A 93 -17.18 18.00 -6.20
N ALA A 94 -15.87 18.05 -6.42
CA ALA A 94 -15.27 18.95 -7.40
C ALA A 94 -15.70 18.61 -8.83
N ALA A 95 -15.84 17.33 -9.17
CA ALA A 95 -16.35 16.88 -10.47
C ALA A 95 -17.82 17.28 -10.66
N LEU A 96 -18.69 17.01 -9.66
CA LEU A 96 -20.10 17.39 -9.69
C LEU A 96 -20.31 18.89 -9.85
N ARG A 97 -19.52 19.73 -9.16
CA ARG A 97 -19.56 21.19 -9.32
C ARG A 97 -19.22 21.63 -10.74
N ARG A 98 -18.19 21.03 -11.35
CA ARG A 98 -17.85 21.30 -12.77
C ARG A 98 -18.98 20.87 -13.71
N SER A 99 -19.59 19.71 -13.47
CA SER A 99 -20.71 19.21 -14.27
C SER A 99 -21.95 20.11 -14.18
N GLN A 100 -22.25 20.65 -13.00
CA GLN A 100 -23.38 21.56 -12.81
C GLN A 100 -23.13 22.93 -13.46
N MET A 101 -21.90 23.45 -13.40
CA MET A 101 -21.51 24.72 -14.02
C MET A 101 -21.64 24.67 -15.56
N ILE A 102 -21.23 23.56 -16.18
CA ILE A 102 -21.39 23.35 -17.64
C ILE A 102 -22.88 23.28 -18.03
N ARG A 103 -23.73 22.74 -17.15
CA ARG A 103 -25.17 22.58 -17.43
C ARG A 103 -25.96 23.88 -17.28
N SER A 104 -25.48 24.82 -16.47
CA SER A 104 -26.07 26.17 -16.34
C SER A 104 -25.76 27.08 -17.53
N ASP A 105 -24.64 26.86 -18.23
CA ASP A 105 -24.25 27.66 -19.42
C ASP A 105 -24.93 27.19 -20.72
N SER A 106 -25.66 26.07 -20.69
CA SER A 106 -26.38 25.53 -21.87
C SER A 106 -27.87 25.93 -21.94
N ILE A 107 -28.33 26.86 -21.09
CA ILE A 107 -29.74 27.34 -21.04
C ILE A 107 -29.85 28.85 -21.37
N THR A 108 -28.85 29.44 -22.05
CA THR A 108 -28.98 30.78 -22.64
C THR A 108 -28.91 30.68 -24.15
#